data_AF-A0AAV0YC70-F1
#
_entry.id   AF-A0AAV0YC70-F1
#
_cell.length_a   1.000
_cell.length_b   1.000
_cell.length_c   1.000
_cell.angle_alpha   90.00
_cell.angle_beta   90.00
_cell.angle_gamma   90.00
#
_symmetry.space_group_name_H-M   'P 1'
#
loop_
_entity.id
_entity.type
_entity.pdbx_description
1 polymer ?
#
loop_
_entity_poly.entity_id
_entity_poly.type
_entity_poly.pdbx_seq_one_letter_code
_entity_poly.pdbx_strand_id
1 'polypeptide(L)'
;MTNNNQFEKLLLEAWERCTDDETLRESATYKCARQMLAKLTCSGRRNNEELCKLKSLISALRAGNEVCCPKEKFDGEEACCRLEVVELCCPEEKLPNETCERSNDDEMCGISLSKTTEKPEQVIYPQLPFPDTDADCILKSSLVTAEDNVGMQQFFRDVAVNTCDRGDLLMRVTRDVLTDFRFFVDSVFSNRVTQIGMVLAREHMSIRDRYAELESRTLNRAQLSVFHVKEVMPTFDWQRYSSEPGYIKSVVVSSCLQNARAEDTDEDARGKGLLYQLNWLRSENDRADSENHCLHEQHAKLTAELSTINGNISSVQCRAANDIACLSDQLEKLRSKSCEQMAIIDKLMEDIQISIQNSKKGTKVAVTTRRCI
;
A
#
# COMPACT_ATOMS: atom_id res chain seq x y z
N MET A 1 19.71 8.66 -3.13
CA MET A 1 19.66 7.84 -1.90
C MET A 1 20.94 7.02 -1.85
N THR A 2 21.66 7.01 -0.73
CA THR A 2 22.89 6.19 -0.56
C THR A 2 22.52 4.70 -0.51
N ASN A 3 23.36 3.81 -1.05
CA ASN A 3 23.13 2.35 -1.02
C ASN A 3 22.84 1.82 0.39
N ASN A 4 23.41 2.46 1.43
CA ASN A 4 23.18 2.10 2.83
C ASN A 4 21.73 2.33 3.28
N ASN A 5 21.08 3.41 2.83
CA ASN A 5 19.69 3.70 3.19
C ASN A 5 18.72 2.73 2.48
N GLN A 6 19.07 2.28 1.27
CA GLN A 6 18.28 1.28 0.56
C GLN A 6 18.37 -0.09 1.22
N PHE A 7 19.57 -0.48 1.69
CA PHE A 7 19.79 -1.75 2.37
C PHE A 7 19.03 -1.84 3.70
N GLU A 8 19.06 -0.77 4.52
CA GLU A 8 18.32 -0.72 5.79
C GLU A 8 16.80 -0.78 5.58
N LYS A 9 16.28 -0.10 4.56
CA LYS A 9 14.85 -0.15 4.23
C LYS A 9 14.40 -1.55 3.82
N LEU A 10 15.21 -2.24 3.02
CA LEU A 10 14.93 -3.62 2.59
C LEU A 10 15.07 -4.61 3.76
N LEU A 11 16.02 -4.39 4.67
CA LEU A 11 16.18 -5.21 5.87
C LEU A 11 14.95 -5.12 6.78
N LEU A 12 14.44 -3.90 7.00
CA LEU A 12 13.22 -3.68 7.79
C LEU A 12 12.01 -4.35 7.14
N GLU A 13 11.83 -4.20 5.83
CA GLU A 13 10.72 -4.86 5.10
C GLU A 13 10.80 -6.40 5.23
N ALA A 14 12.00 -6.97 5.15
CA ALA A 14 12.19 -8.41 5.26
C ALA A 14 11.92 -8.92 6.68
N TRP A 15 12.29 -8.16 7.72
CA TRP A 15 12.00 -8.49 9.12
C TRP A 15 10.51 -8.42 9.43
N GLU A 16 9.82 -7.36 8.99
CA GLU A 16 8.37 -7.16 9.19
C GLU A 16 7.55 -8.31 8.58
N ARG A 17 7.89 -8.71 7.35
CA ARG A 17 7.29 -9.88 6.67
C ARG A 17 7.56 -11.20 7.37
N CYS A 18 8.68 -11.32 8.07
CA CYS A 18 8.99 -12.49 8.89
C CYS A 18 8.27 -12.46 10.25
N THR A 19 7.95 -11.30 10.81
CA THR A 19 7.26 -11.25 12.11
C THR A 19 5.76 -11.39 12.00
N ASP A 20 5.14 -10.90 10.93
CA ASP A 20 3.69 -10.71 10.88
C ASP A 20 2.89 -11.92 10.40
N ASP A 21 3.52 -12.85 9.67
CA ASP A 21 2.83 -14.00 9.10
C ASP A 21 2.96 -15.25 10.00
N GLU A 22 1.91 -15.56 10.76
CA GLU A 22 1.87 -16.74 11.64
C GLU A 22 2.00 -18.05 10.87
N THR A 23 1.54 -18.09 9.62
CA THR A 23 1.61 -19.30 8.78
C THR A 23 3.04 -19.62 8.34
N LEU A 24 3.89 -18.59 8.20
CA LEU A 24 5.29 -18.76 7.88
C LEU A 24 6.10 -19.25 9.08
N ARG A 25 5.71 -18.94 10.33
CA ARG A 25 6.53 -19.26 11.53
C ARG A 25 6.85 -20.75 11.71
N GLU A 26 5.99 -21.63 11.22
CA GLU A 26 6.16 -23.09 11.32
C GLU A 26 6.93 -23.70 10.13
N SER A 27 7.09 -22.95 9.04
CA SER A 27 7.78 -23.40 7.83
C SER A 27 9.31 -23.48 8.01
N ALA A 28 9.94 -24.50 7.44
CA ALA A 28 11.40 -24.62 7.39
C ALA A 28 12.05 -23.41 6.68
N THR A 29 11.33 -22.81 5.72
CA THR A 29 11.72 -21.61 4.98
C THR A 29 11.90 -20.40 5.89
N TYR A 30 11.07 -20.30 6.93
CA TYR A 30 11.10 -19.19 7.88
C TYR A 30 12.32 -19.20 8.78
N LYS A 31 12.69 -20.38 9.30
CA LYS A 31 13.92 -20.54 10.07
C LYS A 31 15.14 -20.14 9.24
N CYS A 32 15.17 -20.48 7.95
CA CYS A 32 16.28 -20.10 7.10
C CYS A 32 16.30 -18.60 6.76
N ALA A 33 15.15 -18.01 6.43
CA ALA A 33 15.01 -16.57 6.19
C ALA A 33 15.48 -15.75 7.40
N ARG A 34 15.08 -16.15 8.62
CA ARG A 34 15.46 -15.48 9.86
C ARG A 34 16.96 -15.60 10.16
N GLN A 35 17.58 -16.75 9.90
CA GLN A 35 19.02 -16.93 10.03
C GLN A 35 19.81 -16.09 9.02
N MET A 36 19.33 -15.99 7.78
CA MET A 36 19.94 -15.15 6.75
C MET A 36 19.84 -13.67 7.09
N LEU A 37 18.67 -13.22 7.56
CA LEU A 37 18.46 -11.84 8.03
C LEU A 37 19.34 -11.50 9.22
N ALA A 38 19.46 -12.40 10.20
CA ALA A 38 20.36 -12.22 11.34
C ALA A 38 21.82 -12.03 10.89
N LYS A 39 22.30 -12.86 9.94
CA LYS A 39 23.65 -12.72 9.36
C LYS A 39 23.83 -11.38 8.63
N LEU A 40 22.84 -10.95 7.84
CA LEU A 40 22.88 -9.69 7.11
C LEU A 40 22.81 -8.46 8.03
N THR A 41 22.10 -8.54 9.16
CA THR A 41 22.12 -7.47 10.18
C THR A 41 23.44 -7.40 10.95
N CYS A 42 24.14 -8.54 11.14
CA CYS A 42 25.43 -8.58 11.83
C CYS A 42 26.62 -8.29 10.89
N SER A 43 26.43 -8.37 9.58
CA SER A 43 27.45 -8.03 8.58
C SER A 43 27.68 -6.52 8.56
N GLY A 44 28.88 -6.08 8.96
CA GLY A 44 29.32 -4.69 8.82
C GLY A 44 29.65 -4.28 7.38
N ARG A 45 29.61 -5.21 6.40
CA ARG A 45 30.01 -4.97 5.00
C ARG A 45 28.81 -5.05 4.06
N ARG A 46 28.21 -3.90 3.75
CA ARG A 46 27.04 -3.79 2.87
C ARG A 46 27.46 -3.77 1.39
N ASN A 47 27.75 -4.94 0.86
CA ASN A 47 28.20 -5.10 -0.53
C ASN A 47 27.00 -5.30 -1.48
N ASN A 48 27.16 -5.00 -2.77
CA ASN A 48 26.10 -5.18 -3.78
C ASN A 48 25.58 -6.63 -3.85
N GLU A 49 26.42 -7.61 -3.53
CA GLU A 49 26.05 -9.02 -3.49
C GLU A 49 25.06 -9.33 -2.35
N GLU A 50 25.26 -8.75 -1.17
CA GLU A 50 24.34 -8.89 -0.03
C GLU A 50 23.01 -8.18 -0.31
N LEU A 51 23.06 -7.03 -0.98
CA LEU A 51 21.86 -6.31 -1.42
C LEU A 51 21.04 -7.14 -2.42
N CYS A 52 21.68 -7.86 -3.34
CA CYS A 52 21.01 -8.79 -4.26
C CYS A 52 20.40 -9.98 -3.50
N LYS A 53 21.12 -10.59 -2.56
CA LYS A 53 20.60 -11.68 -1.72
C LYS A 53 19.36 -11.24 -0.94
N LEU A 54 19.38 -10.04 -0.36
CA LEU A 54 18.25 -9.46 0.38
C LEU A 54 17.03 -9.19 -0.52
N LYS A 55 17.24 -8.66 -1.73
CA LYS A 55 16.16 -8.45 -2.70
C LYS A 55 15.52 -9.76 -3.15
N SER A 56 16.31 -10.79 -3.44
CA SER A 56 15.81 -12.11 -3.80
C SER A 56 15.02 -12.76 -2.65
N LEU A 57 15.48 -12.61 -1.41
CA LEU A 57 14.77 -13.08 -0.22
C LEU A 57 13.40 -12.40 -0.09
N ILE A 58 13.33 -11.07 -0.25
CA ILE A 58 12.07 -10.31 -0.19
C ILE A 58 11.11 -10.73 -1.31
N SER A 59 11.61 -10.92 -2.53
CA SER A 59 10.78 -11.39 -3.65
C SER A 59 10.21 -12.79 -3.39
N ALA A 60 10.99 -13.70 -2.81
CA ALA A 60 10.52 -15.03 -2.46
C ALA A 60 9.51 -15.01 -1.30
N LEU A 61 9.75 -14.18 -0.27
CA LEU A 61 8.79 -13.94 0.81
C LEU A 61 7.47 -13.33 0.29
N ARG A 62 7.53 -12.47 -0.74
CA ARG A 62 6.32 -11.90 -1.38
C ARG A 62 5.56 -12.93 -2.21
N ALA A 63 6.24 -13.89 -2.80
CA ALA A 63 5.64 -14.91 -3.67
C ALA A 63 5.12 -16.13 -2.88
N GLY A 64 5.39 -16.23 -1.57
CA GLY A 64 5.07 -17.43 -0.78
C GLY A 64 5.86 -18.67 -1.21
N ASN A 65 6.94 -18.49 -1.98
CA ASN A 65 7.74 -19.59 -2.52
C ASN A 65 8.77 -20.09 -1.50
N GLU A 66 9.08 -21.38 -1.55
CA GLU A 66 10.16 -21.95 -0.74
C GLU A 66 11.51 -21.32 -1.13
N VAL A 67 12.11 -20.58 -0.20
CA VAL A 67 13.48 -20.08 -0.29
C VAL A 67 14.42 -21.24 -0.04
N CYS A 68 14.96 -21.83 -1.10
CA CYS A 68 16.08 -22.76 -1.00
C CYS A 68 17.34 -21.98 -0.62
N CYS A 69 17.71 -22.01 0.66
CA CYS A 69 19.00 -21.51 1.11
C CYS A 69 20.12 -22.44 0.62
N PRO A 70 21.26 -21.90 0.16
CA PRO A 70 22.45 -22.71 -0.05
C PRO A 70 22.87 -23.33 1.30
N LYS A 71 22.84 -24.66 1.37
CA LYS A 71 23.44 -25.41 2.48
C LYS A 71 24.95 -25.23 2.41
N GLU A 72 25.49 -24.23 3.09
CA GLU A 72 26.90 -24.24 3.48
C GLU A 72 27.05 -25.17 4.68
N LYS A 73 27.84 -26.22 4.48
CA LYS A 73 28.10 -27.33 5.41
C LYS A 73 28.57 -26.83 6.79
N PHE A 74 27.94 -27.32 7.85
CA PHE A 74 28.64 -27.75 9.06
C PHE A 74 28.82 -29.27 8.93
N ASP A 75 30.09 -29.70 8.88
CA ASP A 75 30.65 -31.05 8.98
C ASP A 75 29.87 -32.27 8.46
N GLY A 76 30.45 -32.92 7.44
CA GLY A 76 30.23 -34.34 7.14
C GLY A 76 29.21 -34.64 6.02
N GLU A 77 29.72 -35.19 4.93
CA GLU A 77 29.02 -35.82 3.79
C GLU A 77 28.39 -34.91 2.71
N GLU A 78 28.57 -35.37 1.47
CA GLU A 78 28.42 -34.64 0.22
C GLU A 78 27.04 -34.80 -0.41
N ALA A 79 26.45 -33.70 -0.90
CA ALA A 79 25.70 -33.69 -2.16
C ALA A 79 25.63 -32.26 -2.73
N CYS A 80 25.88 -32.15 -4.02
CA CYS A 80 25.94 -30.95 -4.84
C CYS A 80 24.54 -30.42 -5.19
N CYS A 81 24.36 -29.09 -5.25
CA CYS A 81 23.51 -28.43 -6.25
C CYS A 81 24.01 -27.00 -6.53
N ARG A 82 24.36 -26.79 -7.80
CA ARG A 82 24.73 -25.54 -8.47
C ARG A 82 23.56 -24.55 -8.47
N LEU A 83 23.84 -23.25 -8.29
CA LEU A 83 22.99 -22.18 -8.79
C LEU A 83 23.12 -22.15 -10.32
N GLU A 84 22.12 -22.65 -11.04
CA GLU A 84 21.92 -22.21 -12.42
C GLU A 84 21.31 -20.81 -12.37
N VAL A 85 22.14 -19.84 -12.74
CA VAL A 85 21.71 -18.48 -13.09
C VAL A 85 20.90 -18.62 -14.37
N VAL A 86 19.57 -18.59 -14.26
CA VAL A 86 18.75 -18.12 -15.39
C VAL A 86 18.96 -16.61 -15.42
N GLU A 87 19.82 -16.16 -16.33
CA GLU A 87 19.89 -14.76 -16.76
C GLU A 87 18.49 -14.34 -17.21
N LEU A 88 17.75 -13.68 -16.32
CA LEU A 88 16.66 -12.80 -16.72
C LEU A 88 17.29 -11.44 -17.03
N CYS A 89 17.85 -11.33 -18.24
CA CYS A 89 17.81 -10.07 -18.96
C CYS A 89 16.36 -9.57 -18.98
N CYS A 90 16.16 -8.30 -18.68
CA CYS A 90 14.87 -7.62 -18.76
C CYS A 90 14.13 -7.95 -20.07
N PRO A 91 12.83 -8.32 -19.99
CA PRO A 91 11.90 -7.96 -21.04
C PRO A 91 10.85 -6.99 -20.49
N GLU A 92 10.53 -6.01 -21.32
CA GLU A 92 9.41 -5.10 -21.20
C GLU A 92 8.08 -5.85 -20.96
N GLU A 93 7.17 -5.12 -20.33
CA GLU A 93 5.75 -5.41 -20.08
C GLU A 93 5.12 -6.47 -20.99
N LYS A 94 4.81 -7.64 -20.41
CA LYS A 94 3.64 -8.45 -20.79
C LYS A 94 3.00 -9.06 -19.55
N LEU A 95 1.69 -8.84 -19.43
CA LEU A 95 0.82 -9.44 -18.41
C LEU A 95 0.94 -10.97 -18.37
N PRO A 96 0.87 -11.61 -17.19
CA PRO A 96 0.74 -13.05 -17.12
C PRO A 96 -0.71 -13.47 -17.32
N ASN A 97 -0.89 -14.43 -18.23
CA ASN A 97 -2.06 -15.28 -18.34
C ASN A 97 -2.21 -16.13 -17.08
N GLU A 98 -3.45 -16.24 -16.61
CA GLU A 98 -3.90 -17.20 -15.62
C GLU A 98 -3.76 -18.64 -16.15
N THR A 99 -3.22 -19.53 -15.32
CA THR A 99 -3.57 -20.95 -15.35
C THR A 99 -4.12 -21.32 -13.99
N CYS A 100 -5.41 -21.65 -14.00
CA CYS A 100 -6.19 -22.18 -12.89
C CYS A 100 -6.12 -23.72 -12.93
N GLU A 101 -5.66 -24.34 -11.83
CA GLU A 101 -6.00 -25.73 -11.52
C GLU A 101 -7.23 -25.76 -10.60
N ARG A 102 -8.21 -26.56 -11.02
CA ARG A 102 -9.53 -26.77 -10.41
C ARG A 102 -9.45 -27.57 -9.10
N SER A 103 -10.35 -27.25 -8.16
CA SER A 103 -11.15 -28.26 -7.45
C SER A 103 -12.61 -27.80 -7.39
N ASN A 104 -13.52 -28.78 -7.40
CA ASN A 104 -14.93 -28.69 -7.79
C ASN A 104 -15.85 -28.15 -6.68
N ASP A 105 -16.94 -27.47 -7.05
CA ASP A 105 -18.32 -27.98 -6.93
C ASP A 105 -19.38 -26.95 -7.44
N ASP A 106 -20.35 -27.49 -8.18
CA ASP A 106 -21.73 -27.06 -8.46
C ASP A 106 -22.14 -25.80 -9.27
N GLU A 107 -22.58 -26.13 -10.50
CA GLU A 107 -23.82 -25.74 -11.21
C GLU A 107 -24.10 -24.32 -11.77
N MET A 108 -24.32 -24.35 -13.09
CA MET A 108 -25.30 -23.59 -13.90
C MET A 108 -25.01 -22.13 -14.29
N CYS A 109 -24.43 -21.96 -15.48
CA CYS A 109 -25.17 -21.40 -16.62
C CYS A 109 -24.33 -21.48 -17.91
N GLY A 110 -24.87 -22.17 -18.92
CA GLY A 110 -24.25 -22.32 -20.23
C GLY A 110 -24.52 -21.13 -21.14
N ILE A 111 -23.48 -20.62 -21.78
CA ILE A 111 -23.51 -20.13 -23.16
C ILE A 111 -22.17 -20.54 -23.79
N SER A 112 -22.23 -21.50 -24.71
CA SER A 112 -21.11 -21.92 -25.54
C SER A 112 -20.91 -20.90 -26.67
N LEU A 113 -19.76 -20.25 -26.75
CA LEU A 113 -19.30 -19.58 -27.97
C LEU A 113 -17.90 -20.09 -28.30
N SER A 114 -17.86 -20.99 -29.28
CA SER A 114 -16.70 -21.56 -29.94
C SER A 114 -15.77 -20.45 -30.45
N LYS A 115 -14.53 -20.43 -29.97
CA LYS A 115 -13.40 -19.71 -30.59
C LYS A 115 -12.99 -20.48 -31.85
N THR A 116 -13.43 -20.01 -33.02
CA THR A 116 -12.77 -20.33 -34.28
C THR A 116 -11.51 -19.48 -34.38
N THR A 117 -10.35 -20.13 -34.34
CA THR A 117 -9.07 -19.56 -34.77
C THR A 117 -9.10 -19.44 -36.30
N GLU A 118 -9.52 -18.29 -36.80
CA GLU A 118 -9.25 -17.89 -38.17
C GLU A 118 -8.02 -16.98 -38.22
N LYS A 119 -7.08 -17.38 -39.08
CA LYS A 119 -5.93 -16.60 -39.55
C LYS A 119 -6.39 -15.21 -39.99
N PRO A 120 -5.58 -14.15 -39.85
CA PRO A 120 -5.93 -12.86 -40.42
C PRO A 120 -5.88 -12.99 -41.95
N GLU A 121 -7.05 -13.07 -42.58
CA GLU A 121 -7.17 -12.77 -44.00
C GLU A 121 -6.70 -11.32 -44.19
N GLN A 122 -5.69 -11.16 -45.03
CA GLN A 122 -5.34 -9.85 -45.56
C GLN A 122 -6.55 -9.34 -46.34
N VAL A 123 -7.31 -8.44 -45.71
CA VAL A 123 -8.34 -7.65 -46.38
C VAL A 123 -7.62 -6.78 -47.40
N ILE A 124 -7.63 -7.23 -48.64
CA ILE A 124 -7.31 -6.40 -49.80
C ILE A 124 -8.41 -5.36 -49.88
N TYR A 125 -8.13 -4.15 -49.40
CA TYR A 125 -8.99 -3.01 -49.65
C TYR A 125 -9.07 -2.79 -51.16
N PRO A 126 -10.27 -2.77 -51.77
CA PRO A 126 -10.41 -2.25 -53.11
C PRO A 126 -9.89 -0.81 -53.09
N GLN A 127 -8.93 -0.47 -53.94
CA GLN A 127 -8.58 0.92 -54.21
C GLN A 127 -9.82 1.58 -54.82
N LEU A 128 -10.66 2.16 -53.96
CA LEU A 128 -11.76 3.02 -54.37
C LEU A 128 -11.17 4.30 -54.98
N PRO A 129 -11.87 4.92 -55.95
CA PRO A 129 -11.41 6.13 -56.61
C PRO A 129 -11.15 7.20 -55.55
N PHE A 130 -10.03 7.92 -55.68
CA PHE A 130 -9.70 9.06 -54.86
C PHE A 130 -10.95 9.94 -54.65
N PRO A 131 -11.37 10.23 -53.41
CA PRO A 131 -12.50 11.10 -53.19
C PRO A 131 -12.13 12.48 -53.68
N ASP A 132 -13.04 13.09 -54.42
CA ASP A 132 -12.95 14.49 -54.84
C ASP A 132 -12.58 15.38 -53.64
N THR A 133 -11.72 16.36 -53.85
CA THR A 133 -11.23 17.35 -52.88
C THR A 133 -12.33 18.09 -52.09
N ASP A 134 -13.60 17.93 -52.46
CA ASP A 134 -14.76 18.53 -51.81
C ASP A 134 -15.23 17.75 -50.58
N ALA A 135 -15.10 16.42 -50.53
CA ALA A 135 -15.60 15.62 -49.40
C ALA A 135 -14.81 15.89 -48.10
N ASP A 136 -13.49 16.05 -48.22
CA ASP A 136 -12.60 16.35 -47.10
C ASP A 136 -12.81 17.80 -46.59
N CYS A 137 -13.16 18.73 -47.49
CA CYS A 137 -13.54 20.09 -47.14
C CYS A 137 -14.89 20.14 -46.39
N ILE A 138 -15.87 19.34 -46.81
CA ILE A 138 -17.20 19.24 -46.17
C ILE A 138 -17.09 18.63 -44.77
N LEU A 139 -16.25 17.59 -44.61
CA LEU A 139 -16.04 16.96 -43.30
C LEU A 139 -15.35 17.91 -42.32
N LYS A 140 -14.30 18.62 -42.76
CA LYS A 140 -13.60 19.63 -41.94
C LYS A 140 -14.52 20.78 -41.55
N SER A 141 -15.33 21.29 -42.48
CA SER A 141 -16.27 22.37 -42.16
C SER A 141 -17.41 21.92 -41.24
N SER A 142 -17.85 20.67 -41.34
CA SER A 142 -18.83 20.08 -40.40
C SER A 142 -18.25 19.86 -39.01
N LEU A 143 -16.96 19.52 -38.88
CA LEU A 143 -16.26 19.41 -37.60
C LEU A 143 -16.00 20.77 -36.95
N VAL A 144 -15.76 21.82 -37.74
CA VAL A 144 -15.55 23.19 -37.26
C VAL A 144 -16.86 23.86 -36.82
N THR A 145 -18.00 23.44 -37.37
CA THR A 145 -19.33 23.95 -37.02
C THR A 145 -20.05 23.12 -35.95
N ALA A 146 -19.50 21.97 -35.57
CA ALA A 146 -20.02 21.16 -34.48
C ALA A 146 -19.82 21.91 -33.15
N GLU A 147 -20.91 22.18 -32.43
CA GLU A 147 -20.85 22.79 -31.10
C GLU A 147 -20.34 21.79 -30.05
N ASP A 148 -19.45 22.22 -29.15
CA ASP A 148 -18.82 21.37 -28.12
C ASP A 148 -19.83 20.74 -27.12
N ASN A 149 -21.05 21.30 -27.03
CA ASN A 149 -22.08 20.88 -26.10
C ASN A 149 -23.03 19.82 -26.67
N VAL A 150 -22.78 19.33 -27.87
CA VAL A 150 -23.65 18.37 -28.55
C VAL A 150 -23.43 16.96 -27.99
N GLY A 151 -24.52 16.27 -27.66
CA GLY A 151 -24.46 14.89 -27.19
C GLY A 151 -23.81 13.97 -28.22
N MET A 152 -23.02 12.99 -27.75
CA MET A 152 -22.19 12.14 -28.63
C MET A 152 -22.99 11.41 -29.73
N GLN A 153 -24.24 11.04 -29.47
CA GLN A 153 -25.14 10.44 -30.47
C GLN A 153 -25.56 11.41 -31.59
N GLN A 154 -25.72 12.68 -31.25
CA GLN A 154 -26.07 13.74 -32.20
C GLN A 154 -24.84 14.09 -33.03
N PHE A 155 -23.66 14.21 -32.40
CA PHE A 155 -22.37 14.37 -33.08
C PHE A 155 -22.12 13.25 -34.10
N PHE A 156 -22.33 11.98 -33.73
CA PHE A 156 -22.19 10.88 -34.68
C PHE A 156 -23.14 10.97 -35.85
N ARG A 157 -24.37 11.44 -35.63
CA ARG A 157 -25.35 11.59 -36.71
C ARG A 157 -24.91 12.66 -37.71
N ASP A 158 -24.33 13.75 -37.23
CA ASP A 158 -23.92 14.89 -38.05
C ASP A 158 -22.61 14.61 -38.81
N VAL A 159 -21.68 13.87 -38.20
CA VAL A 159 -20.39 13.51 -38.83
C VAL A 159 -20.50 12.29 -39.74
N ALA A 160 -21.34 11.30 -39.40
CA ALA A 160 -21.48 10.06 -40.17
C ALA A 160 -21.93 10.29 -41.61
N VAL A 161 -22.77 11.31 -41.87
CA VAL A 161 -23.25 11.61 -43.24
C VAL A 161 -22.11 12.03 -44.16
N ASN A 162 -21.02 12.56 -43.60
CA ASN A 162 -19.89 13.09 -44.34
C ASN A 162 -18.75 12.07 -44.49
N THR A 163 -18.81 10.91 -43.84
CA THR A 163 -17.78 9.87 -44.00
C THR A 163 -18.15 8.84 -45.07
N CYS A 164 -17.15 8.27 -45.73
CA CYS A 164 -17.33 7.29 -46.81
C CYS A 164 -18.00 5.98 -46.36
N ASP A 165 -17.92 5.67 -45.06
CA ASP A 165 -18.43 4.46 -44.41
C ASP A 165 -19.71 4.71 -43.60
N ARG A 166 -20.31 5.90 -43.72
CA ARG A 166 -21.50 6.30 -42.94
C ARG A 166 -21.31 6.21 -41.42
N GLY A 167 -20.09 6.45 -40.95
CA GLY A 167 -19.71 6.51 -39.54
C GLY A 167 -19.41 5.16 -38.89
N ASP A 168 -19.35 4.07 -39.64
CA ASP A 168 -19.15 2.72 -39.09
C ASP A 168 -17.82 2.58 -38.32
N LEU A 169 -16.72 3.10 -38.85
CA LEU A 169 -15.41 3.12 -38.20
C LEU A 169 -15.44 4.00 -36.95
N LEU A 170 -16.07 5.17 -37.04
CA LEU A 170 -16.19 6.12 -35.93
C LEU A 170 -16.97 5.50 -34.76
N MET A 171 -18.07 4.82 -35.06
CA MET A 171 -18.88 4.10 -34.07
C MET A 171 -18.12 2.92 -33.45
N ARG A 172 -17.31 2.21 -34.24
CA ARG A 172 -16.48 1.09 -33.77
C ARG A 172 -15.39 1.56 -32.82
N VAL A 173 -14.59 2.54 -33.25
CA VAL A 173 -13.53 3.15 -32.41
C VAL A 173 -14.11 3.71 -31.12
N THR A 174 -15.24 4.43 -31.18
CA THR A 174 -15.89 4.94 -29.97
C THR A 174 -16.36 3.83 -29.04
N ARG A 175 -16.94 2.75 -29.59
CA ARG A 175 -17.36 1.61 -28.79
C ARG A 175 -16.18 0.97 -28.09
N ASP A 176 -15.07 0.79 -28.78
CA ASP A 176 -13.84 0.22 -28.23
C ASP A 176 -13.30 1.13 -27.11
N VAL A 177 -13.17 2.43 -27.33
CA VAL A 177 -12.74 3.40 -26.32
C VAL A 177 -13.67 3.45 -25.10
N LEU A 178 -14.98 3.41 -25.29
CA LEU A 178 -15.94 3.37 -24.17
C LEU A 178 -15.87 2.05 -23.39
N THR A 179 -15.60 0.95 -24.09
CA THR A 179 -15.44 -0.36 -23.47
C THR A 179 -14.15 -0.41 -22.65
N ASP A 180 -13.04 0.07 -23.22
CA ASP A 180 -11.76 0.21 -22.53
C ASP A 180 -11.87 1.14 -21.31
N PHE A 181 -12.57 2.27 -21.46
CA PHE A 181 -12.81 3.18 -20.34
C PHE A 181 -13.63 2.52 -19.23
N ARG A 182 -14.67 1.75 -19.57
CA ARG A 182 -15.46 0.99 -18.58
C ARG A 182 -14.61 -0.04 -17.86
N PHE A 183 -13.82 -0.83 -18.58
CA PHE A 183 -12.91 -1.79 -17.97
C PHE A 183 -11.86 -1.11 -17.08
N PHE A 184 -11.32 0.03 -17.51
CA PHE A 184 -10.40 0.82 -16.72
C PHE A 184 -11.06 1.32 -15.43
N VAL A 185 -12.24 1.91 -15.52
CA VAL A 185 -13.02 2.39 -14.38
C VAL A 185 -13.31 1.23 -13.42
N ASP A 186 -13.87 0.13 -13.90
CA ASP A 186 -14.19 -1.03 -13.08
C ASP A 186 -12.95 -1.61 -12.40
N SER A 187 -11.82 -1.69 -13.11
CA SER A 187 -10.54 -2.16 -12.56
C SER A 187 -10.01 -1.22 -11.47
N VAL A 188 -9.99 0.09 -11.71
CA VAL A 188 -9.51 1.09 -10.74
C VAL A 188 -10.40 1.10 -9.50
N PHE A 189 -11.72 1.11 -9.66
CA PHE A 189 -12.65 1.13 -8.54
C PHE A 189 -12.65 -0.20 -7.78
N SER A 190 -12.66 -1.33 -8.47
CA SER A 190 -12.61 -2.65 -7.83
C SER A 190 -11.31 -2.84 -7.04
N ASN A 191 -10.17 -2.46 -7.62
CA ASN A 191 -8.88 -2.50 -6.92
C ASN A 191 -8.88 -1.58 -5.69
N ARG A 192 -9.37 -0.35 -5.82
CA ARG A 192 -9.46 0.59 -4.70
C ARG A 192 -10.40 0.09 -3.59
N VAL A 193 -11.56 -0.45 -3.95
CA VAL A 193 -12.51 -1.04 -3.00
C VAL A 193 -11.87 -2.22 -2.26
N THR A 194 -11.16 -3.08 -2.98
CA THR A 194 -10.45 -4.21 -2.39
C THR A 194 -9.35 -3.75 -1.43
N GLN A 195 -8.54 -2.74 -1.82
CA GLN A 195 -7.51 -2.17 -0.96
C GLN A 195 -8.08 -1.55 0.32
N ILE A 196 -9.16 -0.75 0.20
CA ILE A 196 -9.85 -0.17 1.36
C ILE A 196 -10.41 -1.29 2.25
N GLY A 197 -11.03 -2.30 1.65
CA GLY A 197 -11.55 -3.47 2.37
C GLY A 197 -10.47 -4.20 3.17
N MET A 198 -9.29 -4.42 2.59
CA MET A 198 -8.16 -5.06 3.28
C MET A 198 -7.59 -4.21 4.42
N VAL A 199 -7.55 -2.88 4.28
CA VAL A 199 -7.12 -1.99 5.36
C VAL A 199 -8.11 -2.01 6.51
N LEU A 200 -9.40 -1.86 6.21
CA LEU A 200 -10.46 -1.91 7.23
C LEU A 200 -10.49 -3.27 7.95
N ALA A 201 -10.36 -4.39 7.22
CA ALA A 201 -10.31 -5.71 7.84
C ALA A 201 -9.16 -5.84 8.85
N ARG A 202 -7.96 -5.33 8.50
CA ARG A 202 -6.81 -5.32 9.41
C ARG A 202 -7.03 -4.44 10.63
N GLU A 203 -7.61 -3.25 10.47
CA GLU A 203 -7.94 -2.36 11.59
C GLU A 203 -8.97 -3.00 12.52
N HIS A 204 -10.02 -3.62 11.97
CA HIS A 204 -11.02 -4.33 12.74
C HIS A 204 -10.43 -5.50 13.54
N MET A 205 -9.53 -6.28 12.94
CA MET A 205 -8.81 -7.34 13.65
C MET A 205 -7.93 -6.77 14.77
N SER A 206 -7.16 -5.73 14.48
CA SER A 206 -6.30 -5.07 15.49
C SER A 206 -7.09 -4.53 16.68
N ILE A 207 -8.25 -3.91 16.44
CA ILE A 207 -9.14 -3.41 17.49
C ILE A 207 -9.66 -4.58 18.33
N ARG A 208 -10.13 -5.66 17.69
CA ARG A 208 -10.62 -6.85 18.38
C ARG A 208 -9.53 -7.45 19.28
N ASP A 209 -8.33 -7.63 18.76
CA ASP A 209 -7.23 -8.26 19.50
C ASP A 209 -6.82 -7.39 20.70
N ARG A 210 -6.83 -6.06 20.55
CA ARG A 210 -6.60 -5.12 21.66
C ARG A 210 -7.66 -5.25 22.76
N TYR A 211 -8.93 -5.39 22.40
CA TYR A 211 -10.00 -5.59 23.39
C TYR A 211 -9.89 -6.96 24.09
N ALA A 212 -9.51 -8.00 23.36
CA ALA A 212 -9.27 -9.32 23.94
C ALA A 212 -8.10 -9.30 24.94
N GLU A 213 -7.00 -8.59 24.64
CA GLU A 213 -5.90 -8.42 25.58
C GLU A 213 -6.34 -7.65 26.83
N LEU A 214 -7.09 -6.55 26.65
CA LEU A 214 -7.58 -5.74 27.76
C LEU A 214 -8.53 -6.54 28.67
N GLU A 215 -9.42 -7.33 28.08
CA GLU A 215 -10.32 -8.22 28.81
C GLU A 215 -9.52 -9.23 29.62
N SER A 216 -8.59 -9.94 28.98
CA SER A 216 -7.72 -10.93 29.64
C SER A 216 -6.95 -10.32 30.82
N ARG A 217 -6.35 -9.13 30.63
CA ARG A 217 -5.63 -8.42 31.70
C ARG A 217 -6.54 -7.98 32.84
N THR A 218 -7.73 -7.49 32.52
CA THR A 218 -8.71 -7.06 33.53
C THR A 218 -9.21 -8.26 34.34
N LEU A 219 -9.50 -9.37 33.67
CA LEU A 219 -9.97 -10.60 34.29
C LEU A 219 -8.88 -11.21 35.19
N ASN A 220 -7.63 -11.27 34.71
CA ASN A 220 -6.49 -11.71 35.53
C ASN A 220 -6.30 -10.84 36.77
N ARG A 221 -6.37 -9.52 36.64
CA ARG A 221 -6.29 -8.60 37.79
C ARG A 221 -7.43 -8.85 38.78
N ALA A 222 -8.66 -8.98 38.29
CA ALA A 222 -9.82 -9.27 39.13
C ALA A 222 -9.66 -10.61 39.88
N GLN A 223 -9.20 -11.66 39.19
CA GLN A 223 -8.92 -12.96 39.82
C GLN A 223 -7.86 -12.86 40.92
N LEU A 224 -6.73 -12.20 40.64
CA LEU A 224 -5.67 -11.96 41.64
C LEU A 224 -6.21 -11.18 42.85
N SER A 225 -7.02 -10.14 42.62
CA SER A 225 -7.65 -9.40 43.72
C SER A 225 -8.60 -10.29 44.53
N VAL A 226 -9.39 -11.16 43.90
CA VAL A 226 -10.26 -12.11 44.60
C VAL A 226 -9.45 -13.11 45.42
N PHE A 227 -8.35 -13.64 44.89
CA PHE A 227 -7.45 -14.51 45.65
C PHE A 227 -6.88 -13.80 46.87
N HIS A 228 -6.44 -12.56 46.71
CA HIS A 228 -5.91 -11.76 47.81
C HIS A 228 -6.97 -11.49 48.89
N VAL A 229 -8.21 -11.16 48.50
CA VAL A 229 -9.32 -10.98 49.45
C VAL A 229 -9.59 -12.28 50.23
N LYS A 230 -9.56 -13.44 49.57
CA LYS A 230 -9.73 -14.73 50.24
C LYS A 230 -8.59 -15.07 51.19
N GLU A 231 -7.36 -14.67 50.86
CA GLU A 231 -6.19 -14.86 51.71
C GLU A 231 -6.24 -14.00 52.97
N VAL A 232 -6.55 -12.70 52.81
CA VAL A 232 -6.59 -11.73 53.93
C VAL A 232 -7.88 -11.88 54.75
N MET A 233 -9.00 -12.23 54.13
CA MET A 233 -10.32 -12.37 54.75
C MET A 233 -11.03 -13.65 54.26
N PRO A 234 -10.69 -14.83 54.83
CA PRO A 234 -11.24 -16.11 54.39
C PRO A 234 -12.77 -16.24 54.54
N THR A 235 -13.35 -15.49 55.48
CA THR A 235 -14.79 -15.47 55.78
C THR A 235 -15.54 -14.37 55.04
N PHE A 236 -14.90 -13.71 54.07
CA PHE A 236 -15.49 -12.63 53.29
C PHE A 236 -16.69 -13.10 52.46
N ASP A 237 -17.83 -12.43 52.62
CA ASP A 237 -19.09 -12.70 51.94
C ASP A 237 -19.46 -11.54 51.02
N TRP A 238 -19.42 -11.81 49.71
CA TRP A 238 -19.74 -10.84 48.67
C TRP A 238 -21.20 -10.37 48.69
N GLN A 239 -22.14 -11.23 49.07
CA GLN A 239 -23.56 -10.86 49.13
C GLN A 239 -23.80 -9.87 50.26
N ARG A 240 -23.23 -10.15 51.45
CA ARG A 240 -23.33 -9.24 52.60
C ARG A 240 -22.62 -7.92 52.35
N TYR A 241 -21.45 -7.94 51.70
CA TYR A 241 -20.75 -6.71 51.31
C TYR A 241 -21.61 -5.81 50.41
N SER A 242 -22.35 -6.40 49.46
CA SER A 242 -23.21 -5.64 48.55
C SER A 242 -24.47 -5.09 49.21
N SER A 243 -24.99 -5.74 50.25
CA SER A 243 -26.26 -5.37 50.89
C SER A 243 -26.09 -4.53 52.17
N GLU A 244 -24.97 -4.66 52.88
CA GLU A 244 -24.75 -4.04 54.19
C GLU A 244 -23.67 -2.95 54.14
N PRO A 245 -24.03 -1.66 54.26
CA PRO A 245 -23.05 -0.59 54.35
C PRO A 245 -22.25 -0.70 55.65
N GLY A 246 -20.93 -0.88 55.53
CA GLY A 246 -20.02 -1.02 56.69
C GLY A 246 -19.59 -2.46 57.01
N TYR A 247 -20.00 -3.45 56.23
CA TYR A 247 -19.58 -4.86 56.37
C TYR A 247 -18.06 -5.04 56.50
N ILE A 248 -17.25 -4.37 55.65
CA ILE A 248 -15.79 -4.46 55.74
C ILE A 248 -15.29 -3.98 57.11
N LYS A 249 -15.87 -2.89 57.64
CA LYS A 249 -15.46 -2.33 58.92
C LYS A 249 -15.75 -3.30 60.07
N SER A 250 -16.89 -3.98 60.05
CA SER A 250 -17.23 -4.97 61.08
C SER A 250 -16.33 -6.20 61.01
N VAL A 251 -16.01 -6.69 59.81
CA VAL A 251 -15.09 -7.82 59.60
C VAL A 251 -13.67 -7.49 60.05
N VAL A 252 -13.13 -6.34 59.65
CA VAL A 252 -11.78 -5.89 60.02
C VAL A 252 -11.67 -5.67 61.54
N VAL A 253 -12.63 -4.98 62.15
CA VAL A 253 -12.64 -4.75 63.61
C VAL A 253 -12.74 -6.07 64.38
N SER A 254 -13.55 -7.02 63.91
CA SER A 254 -13.67 -8.33 64.55
C SER A 254 -12.38 -9.15 64.47
N SER A 255 -11.68 -9.10 63.32
CA SER A 255 -10.37 -9.74 63.13
C SER A 255 -9.29 -9.10 64.02
N CYS A 256 -9.23 -7.76 64.07
CA CYS A 256 -8.31 -7.05 64.97
C CYS A 256 -8.56 -7.37 66.45
N LEU A 257 -9.83 -7.49 66.87
CA LEU A 257 -10.18 -7.84 68.25
C LEU A 257 -9.87 -9.31 68.60
N GLN A 258 -9.99 -10.23 67.65
CA GLN A 258 -9.58 -11.63 67.83
C GLN A 258 -8.06 -11.76 67.96
N ASN A 259 -7.30 -11.03 67.14
CA ASN A 259 -5.84 -11.00 67.23
C ASN A 259 -5.36 -10.30 68.51
N ALA A 260 -6.04 -9.23 68.94
CA ALA A 260 -5.71 -8.53 70.19
C ALA A 260 -5.94 -9.39 71.45
N ARG A 261 -6.89 -10.34 71.43
CA ARG A 261 -7.15 -11.26 72.56
C ARG A 261 -6.17 -12.44 72.63
N ALA A 262 -5.39 -12.70 71.58
CA ALA A 262 -4.44 -13.79 71.53
C ALA A 262 -3.00 -13.40 71.96
N GLU A 263 -2.74 -12.12 72.24
CA GLU A 263 -1.38 -11.54 72.25
C GLU A 263 -1.02 -10.75 73.54
N ASP A 264 -1.59 -11.09 74.70
CA ASP A 264 -1.32 -10.40 75.98
C ASP A 264 0.08 -10.69 76.59
N THR A 265 1.01 -11.32 75.86
CA THR A 265 2.36 -11.65 76.39
C THR A 265 3.55 -11.07 75.63
N ASP A 266 3.37 -10.32 74.54
CA ASP A 266 4.50 -9.93 73.66
C ASP A 266 4.40 -8.51 73.02
N GLU A 267 3.80 -7.54 73.72
CA GLU A 267 3.63 -6.17 73.19
C GLU A 267 4.94 -5.50 72.75
N ASP A 268 6.05 -5.78 73.42
CA ASP A 268 7.35 -5.14 73.16
C ASP A 268 8.07 -5.73 71.92
N ALA A 269 7.84 -7.01 71.61
CA ALA A 269 8.31 -7.65 70.37
C ALA A 269 7.45 -7.23 69.16
N ARG A 270 6.13 -7.08 69.37
CA ARG A 270 5.19 -6.63 68.32
C ARG A 270 5.38 -5.16 67.97
N GLY A 271 5.66 -4.29 68.95
CA GLY A 271 6.00 -2.88 68.70
C GLY A 271 7.26 -2.74 67.83
N LYS A 272 8.28 -3.57 68.09
CA LYS A 272 9.51 -3.65 67.26
C LYS A 272 9.22 -4.20 65.87
N GLY A 273 8.36 -5.21 65.73
CA GLY A 273 7.92 -5.75 64.44
C GLY A 273 7.16 -4.74 63.58
N LEU A 274 6.23 -4.00 64.19
CA LEU A 274 5.48 -2.94 63.50
C LEU A 274 6.38 -1.78 63.07
N LEU A 275 7.35 -1.38 63.90
CA LEU A 275 8.35 -0.38 63.53
C LEU A 275 9.23 -0.85 62.37
N TYR A 276 9.65 -2.12 62.36
CA TYR A 276 10.41 -2.69 61.25
C TYR A 276 9.59 -2.69 59.95
N GLN A 277 8.32 -3.12 60.01
CA GLN A 277 7.43 -3.14 58.86
C GLN A 277 7.15 -1.72 58.33
N LEU A 278 6.98 -0.75 59.22
CA LEU A 278 6.80 0.66 58.84
C LEU A 278 8.06 1.23 58.20
N ASN A 279 9.24 0.89 58.71
CA ASN A 279 10.50 1.32 58.11
C ASN A 279 10.74 0.66 56.75
N TRP A 280 10.38 -0.60 56.59
CA TRP A 280 10.41 -1.29 55.30
C TRP A 280 9.47 -0.62 54.29
N LEU A 281 8.22 -0.33 54.67
CA LEU A 281 7.27 0.37 53.81
C LEU A 281 7.76 1.77 53.39
N ARG A 282 8.43 2.49 54.29
CA ARG A 282 9.06 3.77 53.94
C ARG A 282 10.18 3.60 52.91
N SER A 283 11.08 2.64 53.13
CA SER A 283 12.16 2.35 52.19
C SER A 283 11.66 1.89 50.82
N GLU A 284 10.55 1.14 50.80
CA GLU A 284 9.91 0.68 49.57
C GLU A 284 9.21 1.83 48.84
N ASN A 285 8.60 2.76 49.58
CA ASN A 285 8.05 3.97 49.01
C ASN A 285 9.14 4.87 48.41
N ASP A 286 10.26 5.05 49.11
CA ASP A 286 11.41 5.84 48.60
C ASP A 286 11.99 5.20 47.32
N ARG A 287 12.06 3.86 47.26
CA ARG A 287 12.48 3.12 46.07
C ARG A 287 11.51 3.34 44.91
N ALA A 288 10.20 3.21 45.15
CA ALA A 288 9.16 3.41 44.15
C ALA A 288 9.15 4.86 43.63
N ASP A 289 9.34 5.85 44.50
CA ASP A 289 9.44 7.26 44.12
C ASP A 289 10.67 7.52 43.25
N SER A 290 11.80 6.89 43.57
CA SER A 290 13.02 6.96 42.75
C SER A 290 12.84 6.33 41.37
N GLU A 291 12.16 5.18 41.29
CA GLU A 291 11.83 4.52 40.01
C GLU A 291 10.86 5.36 39.18
N ASN A 292 9.82 5.92 39.80
CA ASN A 292 8.89 6.84 39.14
C ASN A 292 9.62 8.07 38.61
N HIS A 293 10.54 8.64 39.38
CA HIS A 293 11.34 9.78 38.93
C HIS A 293 12.18 9.45 37.69
N CYS A 294 12.86 8.29 37.70
CA CYS A 294 13.63 7.82 36.55
C CYS A 294 12.75 7.59 35.32
N LEU A 295 11.56 7.00 35.49
CA LEU A 295 10.60 6.80 34.40
C LEU A 295 10.09 8.13 33.83
N HIS A 296 9.81 9.13 34.69
CA HIS A 296 9.43 10.46 34.23
C HIS A 296 10.54 11.15 33.44
N GLU A 297 11.80 11.02 33.86
CA GLU A 297 12.94 11.55 33.13
C GLU A 297 13.11 10.89 31.75
N GLN A 298 12.98 9.56 31.68
CA GLN A 298 12.99 8.83 30.41
C GLN A 298 11.84 9.26 29.49
N HIS A 299 10.64 9.41 30.04
CA HIS A 299 9.48 9.88 29.29
C HIS A 299 9.70 11.31 28.75
N ALA A 300 10.25 12.21 29.57
CA ALA A 300 10.59 13.56 29.15
C ALA A 300 11.63 13.56 28.02
N LYS A 301 12.65 12.69 28.11
CA LYS A 301 13.67 12.52 27.06
C LYS A 301 13.06 12.04 25.75
N LEU A 302 12.24 10.97 25.78
CA LEU A 302 11.56 10.46 24.59
C LEU A 302 10.61 11.50 23.98
N THR A 303 9.93 12.28 24.81
CA THR A 303 9.07 13.39 24.35
C THR A 303 9.88 14.46 23.62
N ALA A 304 11.05 14.83 24.15
CA ALA A 304 11.96 15.78 23.49
C ALA A 304 12.50 15.21 22.16
N GLU A 305 12.89 13.94 22.11
CA GLU A 305 13.34 13.26 20.89
C GLU A 305 12.23 13.23 19.83
N LEU A 306 11.00 12.87 20.21
CA LEU A 306 9.83 12.91 19.34
C LEU A 306 9.58 14.32 18.79
N SER A 307 9.66 15.35 19.64
CA SER A 307 9.47 16.74 19.18
C SER A 307 10.53 17.16 18.15
N THR A 308 11.78 16.70 18.33
CA THR A 308 12.90 16.97 17.42
C THR A 308 12.69 16.26 16.08
N ILE A 309 12.33 14.98 16.11
CA ILE A 309 12.04 14.20 14.89
C ILE A 309 10.86 14.82 14.13
N ASN A 310 9.81 15.21 14.83
CA ASN A 310 8.63 15.81 14.21
C ASN A 310 8.95 17.19 13.58
N GLY A 311 9.80 17.99 14.23
CA GLY A 311 10.32 19.24 13.66
C GLY A 311 11.14 19.00 12.38
N ASN A 312 12.01 17.97 12.38
CA ASN A 312 12.79 17.59 11.20
C ASN A 312 11.90 17.13 10.04
N ILE A 313 10.91 16.27 10.31
CA ILE A 313 9.94 15.81 9.29
C ILE A 313 9.20 16.99 8.70
N SER A 314 8.69 17.89 9.54
CA SER A 314 7.98 19.10 9.10
C SER A 314 8.87 19.97 8.21
N SER A 315 10.15 20.15 8.56
CA SER A 315 11.10 20.92 7.75
C SER A 315 11.37 20.29 6.38
N VAL A 316 11.46 18.96 6.31
CA VAL A 316 11.66 18.22 5.06
C VAL A 316 10.41 18.29 4.19
N GLN A 317 9.22 18.15 4.79
CA GLN A 317 7.94 18.31 4.08
C GLN A 317 7.79 19.71 3.50
N CYS A 318 8.13 20.76 4.25
CA CYS A 318 8.10 22.13 3.75
C CYS A 318 9.05 22.33 2.55
N ARG A 319 10.26 21.77 2.62
CA ARG A 319 11.21 21.82 1.48
C ARG A 319 10.67 21.08 0.26
N ALA A 320 10.17 19.86 0.45
CA ALA A 320 9.61 19.08 -0.64
C ALA A 320 8.39 19.77 -1.28
N ALA A 321 7.50 20.38 -0.48
CA ALA A 321 6.37 21.14 -0.97
C ALA A 321 6.81 22.36 -1.80
N ASN A 322 7.85 23.07 -1.36
CA ASN A 322 8.42 24.19 -2.10
C ASN A 322 9.06 23.75 -3.43
N ASP A 323 9.77 22.61 -3.43
CA ASP A 323 10.36 22.04 -4.64
C ASP A 323 9.29 21.61 -5.65
N ILE A 324 8.19 20.99 -5.18
CA ILE A 324 7.03 20.64 -6.00
C ILE A 324 6.42 21.91 -6.63
N ALA A 325 6.24 22.97 -5.84
CA ALA A 325 5.71 24.24 -6.34
C ALA A 325 6.63 24.83 -7.43
N CYS A 326 7.94 24.86 -7.21
CA CYS A 326 8.91 25.34 -8.20
C CYS A 326 8.89 24.50 -9.49
N LEU A 327 8.86 23.18 -9.37
CA LEU A 327 8.80 22.29 -10.54
C LEU A 327 7.47 22.42 -11.29
N SER A 328 6.36 22.64 -10.59
CA SER A 328 5.06 22.88 -11.23
C SER A 328 5.03 24.17 -12.05
N ASP A 329 5.64 25.25 -11.54
CA ASP A 329 5.78 26.51 -12.27
C ASP A 329 6.69 26.36 -13.51
N GLN A 330 7.77 25.57 -13.39
CA GLN A 330 8.62 25.26 -14.54
C GLN A 330 7.89 24.44 -15.61
N LEU A 331 7.10 23.44 -15.20
CA LEU A 331 6.27 22.66 -16.12
C LEU A 331 5.25 23.52 -16.85
N GLU A 332 4.62 24.47 -16.15
CA GLU A 332 3.64 25.37 -16.77
C GLU A 332 4.30 26.30 -17.79
N LYS A 333 5.49 26.83 -17.49
CA LYS A 333 6.29 27.61 -18.45
C LYS A 333 6.66 26.80 -19.68
N LEU A 334 7.03 25.53 -19.52
CA LEU A 334 7.34 24.64 -20.64
C LEU A 334 6.10 24.34 -21.48
N ARG A 335 4.95 24.11 -20.85
CA ARG A 335 3.66 23.93 -21.55
C ARG A 335 3.28 25.17 -22.35
N SER A 336 3.38 26.36 -21.76
CA SER A 336 3.13 27.62 -22.46
C SER A 336 4.02 27.77 -23.70
N LYS A 337 5.33 27.53 -23.55
CA LYS A 337 6.27 27.56 -24.68
C LYS A 337 5.95 26.52 -25.76
N SER A 338 5.55 25.32 -25.36
CA SER A 338 5.11 24.28 -26.30
C SER A 338 3.87 24.71 -27.07
N CYS A 339 2.88 25.31 -26.41
CA CYS A 339 1.68 25.85 -27.06
C CYS A 339 2.03 26.99 -28.03
N GLU A 340 2.92 27.90 -27.65
CA GLU A 340 3.41 28.97 -28.53
C GLU A 340 4.11 28.41 -29.78
N GLN A 341 4.99 27.41 -29.61
CA GLN A 341 5.67 26.75 -30.72
C GLN A 341 4.68 26.06 -31.66
N MET A 342 3.67 25.40 -31.11
CA MET A 342 2.63 24.73 -31.88
C MET A 342 1.82 25.74 -32.71
N ALA A 343 1.44 26.88 -32.12
CA ALA A 343 0.77 27.97 -32.83
C ALA A 343 1.65 28.56 -33.96
N ILE A 344 2.97 28.67 -33.75
CA ILE A 344 3.90 29.11 -34.80
C ILE A 344 3.97 28.07 -35.93
N ILE A 345 4.02 26.78 -35.60
CA ILE A 345 4.04 25.70 -36.60
C ILE A 345 2.75 25.71 -37.43
N ASP A 346 1.60 25.84 -36.79
CA ASP A 346 0.29 25.90 -37.47
C ASP A 346 0.23 27.08 -38.44
N LYS A 347 0.70 28.25 -38.02
CA LYS A 347 0.80 29.44 -38.89
C LYS A 347 1.74 29.22 -40.08
N LEU A 348 2.90 28.62 -39.85
CA LEU A 348 3.84 28.29 -40.93
C LEU A 348 3.25 27.28 -41.92
N MET A 349 2.50 26.28 -41.43
CA MET A 349 1.80 25.33 -42.29
C MET A 349 0.73 26.02 -43.14
N GLU A 350 -0.02 26.95 -42.56
CA GLU A 350 -1.01 27.76 -43.27
C GLU A 350 -0.36 28.62 -44.37
N ASP A 351 0.74 29.31 -44.04
CA ASP A 351 1.52 30.11 -45.01
C ASP A 351 2.06 29.24 -46.17
N ILE A 352 2.56 28.05 -45.87
CA ILE A 352 3.03 27.08 -46.87
C ILE A 352 1.86 26.63 -47.76
N GLN A 353 0.71 26.30 -47.19
CA GLN A 353 -0.48 25.90 -47.96
C GLN A 353 -0.95 27.03 -48.89
N ILE A 354 -1.00 28.27 -48.41
CA ILE A 354 -1.35 29.45 -49.22
C ILE A 354 -0.35 29.62 -50.38
N SER A 355 0.94 29.50 -50.12
CA SER A 355 2.00 29.58 -51.15
C SER A 355 1.86 28.48 -52.21
N ILE A 356 1.58 27.24 -51.81
CA ILE A 356 1.33 26.11 -52.73
C ILE A 356 0.08 26.36 -53.57
N GLN A 357 -1.01 26.89 -52.98
CA GLN A 357 -2.22 27.22 -53.74
C GLN A 357 -1.99 28.35 -54.75
N ASN A 358 -1.24 29.39 -54.37
CA ASN A 358 -0.94 30.52 -55.24
C ASN A 358 -0.04 30.12 -56.41
N SER A 359 0.97 29.26 -56.19
CA SER A 359 1.80 28.72 -57.27
C SER A 359 0.98 27.86 -58.26
N LYS A 360 0.05 27.03 -57.77
CA LYS A 360 -0.87 26.26 -58.63
C LYS A 360 -1.81 27.15 -59.47
N LYS A 361 -2.27 28.29 -58.94
CA LYS A 361 -3.08 29.27 -59.69
C LYS A 361 -2.26 29.99 -60.77
N GLY A 362 -1.01 30.37 -60.49
CA GLY A 362 -0.10 31.01 -61.45
C GLY A 362 0.23 30.14 -62.67
N THR A 363 0.42 28.83 -62.47
CA THR A 363 0.73 27.90 -63.58
C THR A 363 -0.47 27.67 -64.51
N LYS A 364 -1.71 27.72 -63.99
CA LYS A 364 -2.92 27.63 -64.84
C LYS A 364 -3.10 28.85 -65.75
N VAL A 365 -2.75 30.05 -65.30
CA VAL A 365 -2.79 31.26 -66.14
C VAL A 365 -1.74 31.18 -67.25
N ALA A 366 -0.51 30.77 -66.94
CA ALA A 366 0.57 30.66 -67.94
C ALA A 366 0.34 29.58 -69.02
N VAL A 367 -0.38 28.49 -68.70
CA VAL A 367 -0.73 27.44 -69.67
C VAL A 367 -1.91 27.87 -70.57
N THR A 368 -2.79 28.74 -70.08
CA THR A 368 -3.93 29.23 -70.89
C THR A 368 -3.50 30.31 -71.89
N THR A 369 -2.51 31.14 -71.56
CA THR A 369 -1.99 32.17 -72.48
C THR A 369 -1.08 31.60 -73.58
N ARG A 370 -0.53 30.39 -73.43
CA ARG A 370 0.29 29.73 -74.48
C ARG A 370 -0.51 28.93 -75.52
N ARG A 371 -1.85 28.87 -75.41
CA ARG A 371 -2.70 28.10 -76.34
C ARG A 371 -3.40 28.95 -77.40
N CYS A 372 -3.05 30.23 -77.51
CA CYS A 372 -3.56 31.15 -78.53
C CYS A 372 -2.41 31.90 -79.23
N ILE A 373 -1.54 31.19 -79.94
CA ILE A 373 -0.80 31.69 -81.12
C ILE A 373 -0.74 30.56 -82.14
#